data_AF-A0A6H9S3F5-F1
#
_entry.id   AF-A0A6H9S3F5-F1
#
_cell.length_a   1.000
_cell.length_b   1.000
_cell.length_c   1.000
_cell.angle_alpha   90.00
_cell.angle_beta   90.00
_cell.angle_gamma   90.00
#
_symmetry.space_group_name_H-M   'P 1'
#
loop_
_entity.id
_entity.type
_entity.pdbx_description
1 polymer ?
#
loop_
_entity_poly.entity_id
_entity_poly.type
_entity_poly.pdbx_seq_one_letter_code
_entity_poly.pdbx_strand_id
1 'polypeptide(L)'
;MPAKGADSGVLTGEALLARFTALDTFLTAHQALWKPRPFTHLQLPWETSHPELSQWLRQRSLEAAENDHHQPWLMEHAPAPFPELAAISRALSAVAELPASTLEAPSHRLNV
;
A
#
# COMPACT_ATOMS: atom_id res chain seq x y z
N MET A 1 35.31 -17.03 3.10
CA MET A 1 35.02 -16.39 1.80
C MET A 1 33.62 -15.79 1.88
N PRO A 2 33.42 -14.48 2.17
CA PRO A 2 32.07 -13.92 2.12
C PRO A 2 31.70 -13.64 0.66
N ALA A 3 30.48 -14.02 0.28
CA ALA A 3 29.93 -13.79 -1.04
C ALA A 3 29.71 -12.28 -1.27
N LYS A 4 30.62 -11.69 -2.04
CA LYS A 4 30.53 -10.32 -2.54
C LYS A 4 29.46 -10.31 -3.64
N GLY A 5 28.23 -9.89 -3.32
CA GLY A 5 27.19 -9.73 -4.34
C GLY A 5 25.74 -9.57 -3.88
N ALA A 6 25.41 -9.68 -2.59
CA ALA A 6 24.01 -9.58 -2.13
C ALA A 6 23.49 -8.13 -1.90
N ASP A 7 24.33 -7.11 -2.14
CA ASP A 7 24.08 -5.74 -1.67
C ASP A 7 23.28 -4.84 -2.63
N SER A 8 22.87 -5.33 -3.80
CA SER A 8 22.33 -4.44 -4.84
C SER A 8 20.85 -4.06 -4.68
N GLY A 9 20.13 -4.59 -3.67
CA GLY A 9 18.67 -4.43 -3.56
C GLY A 9 18.12 -4.09 -2.18
N VAL A 10 18.96 -4.04 -1.13
CA VAL A 10 18.48 -3.77 0.23
C VAL A 10 18.41 -2.26 0.45
N LEU A 11 17.20 -1.76 0.74
CA LEU A 11 17.00 -0.36 1.13
C LEU A 11 17.71 -0.10 2.48
N THR A 12 18.77 0.70 2.46
CA THR A 12 19.55 1.07 3.65
C THR A 12 19.74 2.59 3.76
N GLY A 13 20.00 3.06 4.98
CA GLY A 13 20.38 4.46 5.25
C GLY A 13 19.40 5.50 4.69
N GLU A 14 19.94 6.42 3.90
CA GLU A 14 19.20 7.55 3.32
C GLU A 14 18.08 7.13 2.37
N ALA A 15 18.27 6.05 1.59
CA ALA A 15 17.25 5.55 0.66
C ALA A 15 16.02 5.01 1.39
N LEU A 16 16.24 4.33 2.53
CA LEU A 16 15.16 3.86 3.40
C LEU A 16 14.42 5.04 4.03
N LEU A 17 15.17 6.02 4.57
CA LEU A 17 14.59 7.23 5.16
C LEU A 17 13.73 8.00 4.16
N ALA A 18 14.24 8.26 2.96
CA ALA A 18 13.51 8.97 1.91
C ALA A 18 12.19 8.27 1.56
N ARG A 19 12.19 6.93 1.52
CA ARG A 19 10.97 6.15 1.26
C ARG A 19 9.96 6.27 2.39
N PHE A 20 10.40 6.21 3.64
CA PHE A 20 9.51 6.43 4.80
C PHE A 20 8.96 7.85 4.84
N THR A 21 9.77 8.86 4.56
CA THR A 21 9.30 10.26 4.52
C THR A 21 8.27 10.47 3.41
N ALA A 22 8.48 9.89 2.22
CA ALA A 22 7.50 9.96 1.13
C ALA A 22 6.19 9.27 1.51
N LEU A 23 6.25 8.10 2.15
CA LEU A 23 5.08 7.38 2.63
C LEU A 23 4.33 8.16 3.71
N ASP A 24 5.05 8.69 4.70
CA ASP A 24 4.46 9.48 5.79
C ASP A 24 3.76 10.75 5.26
N THR A 25 4.43 11.46 4.34
CA THR A 25 3.86 12.65 3.69
C THR A 25 2.58 12.29 2.94
N PHE A 26 2.60 11.21 2.15
CA PHE A 26 1.45 10.75 1.38
C PHE A 26 0.29 10.33 2.29
N LEU A 27 0.54 9.51 3.31
CA LEU A 27 -0.50 9.04 4.23
C LEU A 27 -1.09 10.19 5.04
N THR A 28 -0.24 11.11 5.52
CA THR A 28 -0.65 12.28 6.31
C THR A 28 -1.48 13.26 5.50
N ALA A 29 -1.08 13.55 4.25
CA ALA A 29 -1.85 14.43 3.36
C ALA A 29 -3.27 13.90 3.07
N HIS A 30 -3.45 12.58 3.03
CA HIS A 30 -4.71 11.93 2.69
C HIS A 30 -5.45 11.34 3.90
N GLN A 31 -5.10 11.72 5.13
CA GLN A 31 -5.71 11.21 6.37
C GLN A 31 -7.25 11.34 6.39
N ALA A 32 -7.80 12.39 5.79
CA ALA A 32 -9.25 12.59 5.73
C ALA A 32 -10.01 11.45 5.02
N LEU A 33 -9.34 10.69 4.15
CA LEU A 33 -9.95 9.59 3.39
C LEU A 33 -10.03 8.29 4.20
N TRP A 34 -9.00 7.97 5.00
CA TRP A 34 -8.85 6.63 5.63
C TRP A 34 -8.90 6.64 7.16
N LYS A 35 -8.62 7.78 7.81
CA LYS A 35 -8.61 7.92 9.27
C LYS A 35 -10.00 8.00 9.92
N PRO A 36 -11.07 8.51 9.27
CA PRO A 36 -12.40 8.52 9.88
C PRO A 36 -12.82 7.12 10.32
N ARG A 37 -13.52 7.03 11.45
CA ARG A 37 -13.98 5.73 11.95
C ARG A 37 -14.98 5.14 10.96
N PRO A 38 -14.76 3.90 10.48
CA PRO A 38 -15.71 3.27 9.59
C PRO A 38 -17.04 3.05 10.35
N PHE A 39 -18.15 3.18 9.62
CA PHE A 39 -19.50 2.90 10.11
C PHE A 39 -20.02 3.78 11.26
N THR A 40 -19.37 4.89 11.61
CA THR A 40 -19.91 5.87 12.58
C THR A 40 -20.65 7.03 11.95
N HIS A 41 -20.47 7.24 10.64
CA HIS A 41 -21.11 8.30 9.87
C HIS A 41 -21.84 7.72 8.67
N LEU A 42 -23.07 8.19 8.41
CA LEU A 42 -23.84 7.82 7.21
C LEU A 42 -23.22 8.39 5.93
N GLN A 43 -22.58 9.55 6.06
CA GLN A 43 -21.82 10.23 5.01
C GLN A 43 -20.46 10.60 5.58
N LEU A 44 -19.39 10.20 4.89
CA LEU A 44 -18.04 10.53 5.30
C LEU A 44 -17.74 12.01 4.96
N PRO A 45 -17.02 12.75 5.83
CA PRO A 45 -16.74 14.16 5.59
C PRO A 45 -16.03 14.47 4.26
N TRP A 46 -15.24 13.53 3.73
CA TRP A 46 -14.55 13.70 2.45
C TRP A 46 -15.50 13.63 1.24
N GLU A 47 -16.70 13.04 1.38
CA GLU A 47 -17.65 12.87 0.27
C GLU A 47 -18.13 14.22 -0.30
N THR A 48 -18.18 15.27 0.54
CA THR A 48 -18.53 16.64 0.09
C THR A 48 -17.40 17.27 -0.72
N SER A 49 -16.16 16.86 -0.48
CA SER A 49 -14.98 17.35 -1.21
C SER A 49 -14.78 16.62 -2.54
N HIS A 50 -15.25 15.37 -2.64
CA HIS A 50 -15.17 14.54 -3.84
C HIS A 50 -16.52 13.86 -4.14
N PRO A 51 -17.54 14.63 -4.54
CA PRO A 51 -18.91 14.12 -4.71
C PRO A 51 -19.01 13.08 -5.83
N GLU A 52 -18.29 13.28 -6.94
CA GLU A 52 -18.26 12.33 -8.06
C GLU A 52 -17.68 10.98 -7.64
N LEU A 53 -16.60 10.99 -6.85
CA LEU A 53 -15.97 9.77 -6.31
C LEU A 53 -16.88 9.06 -5.32
N SER A 54 -17.53 9.80 -4.41
CA SER A 54 -18.51 9.20 -3.49
C SER A 54 -19.65 8.54 -4.24
N GLN A 55 -20.25 9.24 -5.21
CA GLN A 55 -21.35 8.71 -5.99
C GLN A 55 -20.93 7.46 -6.77
N TRP A 56 -19.75 7.48 -7.39
CA TRP A 56 -19.23 6.33 -8.12
C TRP A 56 -18.98 5.13 -7.21
N LEU A 57 -18.35 5.32 -6.03
CA LEU A 57 -18.11 4.24 -5.06
C LEU A 57 -19.41 3.63 -4.54
N ARG A 58 -20.45 4.46 -4.28
CA ARG A 58 -21.77 4.01 -3.79
C ARG A 58 -22.57 3.21 -4.81
N GLN A 59 -22.25 3.30 -6.10
CA GLN A 59 -22.89 2.54 -7.17
C GLN A 59 -22.26 1.16 -7.39
N ARG A 60 -21.11 0.87 -6.76
CA ARG A 60 -20.43 -0.42 -6.92
C ARG A 60 -21.12 -1.50 -6.09
N SER A 61 -21.21 -2.70 -6.67
CA SER A 61 -21.66 -3.88 -5.92
C SER A 61 -20.59 -4.33 -4.92
N LEU A 62 -21.02 -5.09 -3.91
CA LEU A 62 -20.11 -5.71 -2.95
C LEU A 62 -19.08 -6.60 -3.67
N GLU A 63 -19.53 -7.44 -4.59
CA GLU A 63 -18.66 -8.34 -5.36
C GLU A 63 -17.62 -7.59 -6.20
N ALA A 64 -18.01 -6.48 -6.83
CA ALA A 64 -17.05 -5.63 -7.54
C ALA A 64 -16.07 -4.95 -6.57
N ALA A 65 -16.51 -4.53 -5.39
CA ALA A 65 -15.63 -3.98 -4.37
C ALA A 65 -14.64 -5.05 -3.86
N GLU A 66 -15.07 -6.29 -3.70
CA GLU A 66 -14.24 -7.39 -3.25
C GLU A 66 -13.19 -7.80 -4.31
N ASN A 67 -13.55 -7.84 -5.59
CA ASN A 67 -12.58 -8.18 -6.64
C ASN A 67 -11.46 -7.13 -6.79
N ASP A 68 -11.79 -5.85 -6.63
CA ASP A 68 -10.86 -4.76 -6.89
C ASP A 68 -10.07 -4.33 -5.64
N HIS A 69 -10.44 -4.77 -4.44
CA HIS A 69 -9.86 -4.27 -3.18
C HIS A 69 -8.35 -4.48 -3.08
N HIS A 70 -7.82 -5.51 -3.74
CA HIS A 70 -6.38 -5.79 -3.79
C HIS A 70 -5.62 -5.04 -4.89
N GLN A 71 -6.34 -4.53 -5.89
CA GLN A 71 -5.73 -3.93 -7.08
C GLN A 71 -6.43 -2.62 -7.46
N PRO A 72 -6.44 -1.62 -6.55
CA PRO A 72 -7.17 -0.37 -6.79
C PRO A 72 -6.69 0.39 -8.04
N TRP A 73 -5.46 0.15 -8.49
CA TRP A 73 -4.90 0.75 -9.72
C TRP A 73 -5.46 0.17 -11.02
N LEU A 74 -6.25 -0.91 -10.98
CA LEU A 74 -6.93 -1.47 -12.16
C LEU A 74 -8.34 -0.90 -12.37
N MET A 75 -8.81 -0.03 -11.49
CA MET A 75 -10.15 0.56 -11.57
C MET A 75 -10.20 1.68 -12.64
N GLU A 76 -10.33 1.31 -13.92
CA GLU A 76 -10.21 2.21 -15.09
C GLU A 76 -11.25 3.36 -15.14
N HIS A 77 -12.37 3.22 -14.44
CA HIS A 77 -13.46 4.21 -14.46
C HIS A 77 -13.59 5.02 -13.17
N ALA A 78 -12.62 4.92 -12.25
CA ALA A 78 -12.67 5.68 -11.02
C ALA A 78 -12.42 7.18 -11.29
N PRO A 79 -13.27 8.10 -10.78
CA PRO A 79 -13.06 9.53 -10.96
C PRO A 79 -11.90 10.05 -10.10
N ALA A 80 -11.34 11.20 -10.49
CA ALA A 80 -10.29 11.87 -9.74
C ALA A 80 -10.77 12.21 -8.30
N PRO A 81 -9.89 12.14 -7.28
CA PRO A 81 -8.45 11.88 -7.36
C PRO A 81 -8.05 10.39 -7.30
N PHE A 82 -9.00 9.46 -7.39
CA PHE A 82 -8.74 8.04 -7.07
C PHE A 82 -7.63 7.38 -7.92
N PRO A 83 -7.58 7.52 -9.26
CA PRO A 83 -6.53 6.89 -10.07
C PRO A 83 -5.13 7.36 -9.72
N GLU A 84 -4.97 8.64 -9.39
CA GLU A 84 -3.68 9.22 -9.00
C GLU A 84 -3.21 8.66 -7.65
N LEU A 85 -4.12 8.61 -6.66
CA LEU A 85 -3.82 8.03 -5.35
C LEU A 85 -3.49 6.53 -5.45
N ALA A 86 -4.19 5.80 -6.31
CA ALA A 86 -3.92 4.39 -6.57
C ALA A 86 -2.54 4.18 -7.22
N ALA A 87 -2.13 5.05 -8.14
CA ALA A 87 -0.81 4.98 -8.76
C ALA A 87 0.32 5.30 -7.76
N ILE A 88 0.17 6.37 -6.96
CA ILE A 88 1.15 6.77 -5.95
C ILE A 88 1.29 5.68 -4.87
N SER A 89 0.16 5.19 -4.33
CA SER A 89 0.16 4.13 -3.33
C SER A 89 0.82 2.84 -3.84
N ARG A 90 0.59 2.45 -5.09
CA ARG A 90 1.29 1.32 -5.72
C ARG A 90 2.80 1.53 -5.79
N ALA A 91 3.25 2.71 -6.21
CA ALA A 91 4.67 3.04 -6.30
C ALA A 91 5.37 3.02 -4.92
N LEU A 92 4.71 3.57 -3.89
CA LEU A 92 5.21 3.59 -2.52
C LEU A 92 5.17 2.21 -1.84
N SER A 93 4.23 1.34 -2.23
CA SER A 93 4.07 -0.01 -1.68
C SER A 93 4.90 -1.08 -2.40
N ALA A 94 5.55 -0.74 -3.51
CA ALA A 94 6.43 -1.67 -4.22
C ALA A 94 7.65 -2.03 -3.34
N VAL A 95 7.65 -3.22 -2.76
CA VAL A 95 8.78 -3.76 -2.00
C VAL A 95 9.48 -4.82 -2.84
N ALA A 96 10.82 -4.76 -2.89
CA ALA A 96 11.63 -5.77 -3.57
C ALA A 96 11.55 -7.12 -2.84
N GLU A 97 11.89 -8.20 -3.54
CA GLU A 97 11.98 -9.52 -2.91
C GLU A 97 12.97 -9.51 -1.74
N LEU A 98 12.63 -10.26 -0.69
CA LEU A 98 13.51 -10.43 0.45
C LEU A 98 14.81 -11.12 0.01
N PRO A 99 15.98 -10.60 0.39
CA PRO A 99 17.24 -11.23 0.03
C PRO A 99 17.29 -12.68 0.53
N ALA A 100 17.58 -13.60 -0.38
CA ALA A 100 17.77 -15.00 -0.01
C ALA A 100 18.95 -15.12 0.96
N SER A 101 18.69 -15.65 2.15
CA SER A 101 19.72 -16.00 3.13
C SER A 101 19.84 -17.50 3.21
N THR A 102 21.05 -18.03 3.09
CA THR A 102 21.31 -19.47 3.28
C THR A 102 21.08 -19.81 4.74
N LEU A 103 20.06 -20.62 5.03
CA LEU A 103 19.84 -21.16 6.37
C LEU A 103 20.96 -22.16 6.69
N GLU A 104 21.67 -21.95 7.82
CA GLU A 104 22.60 -22.96 8.31
C GLU A 104 21.84 -24.20 8.78
N ALA A 105 22.44 -25.38 8.57
CA ALA A 105 21.82 -26.64 8.96
C ALA A 105 21.51 -26.62 10.47
N PRO A 106 20.28 -26.98 10.89
CA PRO A 106 19.92 -26.98 12.29
C PRO A 106 20.84 -27.91 13.07
N SER A 107 21.35 -27.44 14.21
CA SER A 107 22.14 -28.27 15.12
C SER A 107 21.33 -29.48 15.59
N HIS A 108 21.96 -30.66 15.63
CA HIS A 108 21.39 -32.01 15.86
C HIS A 108 20.48 -32.18 17.12
N ARG A 109 20.36 -31.16 17.98
CA ARG A 109 19.57 -31.18 19.23
C ARG A 109 18.09 -30.83 19.06
N LEU A 110 17.59 -30.72 17.83
CA LEU A 110 16.18 -30.45 17.53
C LEU A 110 15.51 -31.54 16.66
N ASN A 111 16.04 -32.77 16.67
CA ASN A 111 15.28 -33.94 16.21
C ASN A 111 14.49 -34.51 17.39
N VAL A 112 13.16 -34.29 17.40
CA VAL A 112 12.21 -35.12 18.15
C VAL A 112 11.47 -35.98 17.13
#